data_AF-A0A6G0EER1-F1
#
_entry.id   AF-A0A6G0EER1-F1
#
_cell.length_a   1.000
_cell.length_b   1.000
_cell.length_c   1.000
_cell.angle_alpha   90.00
_cell.angle_beta   90.00
_cell.angle_gamma   90.00
#
_symmetry.space_group_name_H-M   'P 1'
#
loop_
_entity.id
_entity.type
_entity.pdbx_description
1 polymer ?
#
loop_
_entity_poly.entity_id
_entity_poly.type
_entity_poly.pdbx_seq_one_letter_code
_entity_poly.pdbx_strand_id
1 'polypeptide(L)'
;MSDTVVREGGPDELVAVMRVLDAGLLEVAASEVRERLETGDCLVADASGRVVGALVLDDDYIDAVAVSPSRRGNGVGTALVEAAVARQGRLVADFDARVRPFYESLGFSIEPTSEAQADDRFRGVRADYRGCR
;
A
#
# COMPACT_ATOMS: atom_id res chain seq x y z
N MET A 1 -20.33 10.81 -1.40
CA MET A 1 -18.87 10.95 -1.36
C MET A 1 -18.42 10.29 -0.08
N SER A 2 -17.80 9.11 -0.15
CA SER A 2 -17.39 8.40 1.05
C SER A 2 -16.19 9.11 1.65
N ASP A 3 -16.39 9.74 2.81
CA ASP A 3 -15.33 10.30 3.64
C ASP A 3 -14.40 9.15 4.04
N THR A 4 -13.24 9.09 3.38
CA THR A 4 -12.23 8.06 3.61
C THR A 4 -11.00 8.76 4.15
N VAL A 5 -10.56 8.36 5.33
CA VAL A 5 -9.41 8.93 6.03
C VAL A 5 -8.32 7.87 6.11
N VAL A 6 -7.09 8.26 5.77
CA VAL A 6 -5.92 7.39 5.95
C VAL A 6 -5.28 7.70 7.29
N ARG A 7 -5.01 6.65 8.06
CA ARG A 7 -4.36 6.72 9.38
C ARG A 7 -3.53 5.48 9.64
N GLU A 8 -2.73 5.51 10.70
CA GLU A 8 -2.09 4.31 11.23
C GLU A 8 -3.16 3.31 11.71
N GLY A 9 -2.93 2.05 11.37
CA GLY A 9 -3.72 0.93 11.86
C GLY A 9 -3.22 0.48 13.24
N GLY A 10 -4.15 0.04 14.09
CA GLY A 10 -3.82 -0.55 15.39
C GLY A 10 -3.87 -2.09 15.38
N PRO A 11 -3.25 -2.76 16.36
CA PRO A 11 -3.23 -4.23 16.45
C PRO A 11 -4.64 -4.86 16.52
N ASP A 12 -5.63 -4.13 17.06
CA ASP A 12 -7.03 -4.56 17.12
C ASP A 12 -7.71 -4.65 15.74
N GLU A 13 -7.09 -4.06 14.71
CA GLU A 13 -7.60 -4.02 13.34
C GLU A 13 -7.04 -5.13 12.45
N LEU A 14 -6.20 -6.01 13.00
CA LEU A 14 -5.56 -7.11 12.26
C LEU A 14 -6.57 -7.91 11.44
N VAL A 15 -7.71 -8.29 12.03
CA VAL A 15 -8.75 -9.08 11.32
C VAL A 15 -9.32 -8.29 10.13
N ALA A 16 -9.49 -6.98 10.27
CA ALA A 16 -10.02 -6.14 9.20
C ALA A 16 -8.99 -5.95 8.08
N VAL A 17 -7.71 -5.76 8.44
CA VAL A 17 -6.60 -5.66 7.50
C VAL A 17 -6.43 -6.96 6.72
N MET A 18 -6.35 -8.11 7.40
CA MET A 18 -6.20 -9.42 6.74
C MET A 18 -7.32 -9.67 5.74
N ARG A 19 -8.57 -9.36 6.08
CA ARG A 19 -9.70 -9.48 5.14
C ARG A 19 -9.52 -8.65 3.87
N VAL A 20 -8.89 -7.49 3.96
CA VAL A 20 -8.61 -6.63 2.81
C VAL A 20 -7.45 -7.18 1.98
N LEU A 21 -6.37 -7.64 2.63
CA LEU A 21 -5.23 -8.27 1.96
C LEU A 21 -5.64 -9.56 1.24
N ASP A 22 -6.42 -10.43 1.90
CA ASP A 22 -6.98 -11.66 1.32
C ASP A 22 -7.85 -11.36 0.09
N ALA A 23 -8.66 -10.30 0.14
CA ALA A 23 -9.47 -9.85 -1.01
C ALA A 23 -8.61 -9.28 -2.15
N GLY A 24 -7.38 -8.88 -1.86
CA GLY A 24 -6.35 -8.49 -2.82
C GLY A 24 -5.58 -9.69 -3.40
N LEU A 25 -5.83 -10.91 -2.92
CA LEU A 25 -5.05 -12.11 -3.22
C LEU A 25 -3.56 -11.94 -2.89
N LEU A 26 -3.27 -11.21 -1.80
CA LEU A 26 -1.91 -11.05 -1.30
C LEU A 26 -1.61 -12.12 -0.26
N GLU A 27 -0.49 -12.80 -0.43
CA GLU A 27 0.01 -13.79 0.54
C GLU A 27 0.93 -13.09 1.54
N VAL A 28 0.35 -12.62 2.65
CA VAL A 28 1.09 -12.02 3.77
C VAL A 28 0.73 -12.74 5.06
N ALA A 29 1.71 -13.05 5.90
CA ALA A 29 1.45 -13.74 7.15
C ALA A 29 0.75 -12.81 8.17
N ALA A 30 -0.29 -13.30 8.85
CA ALA A 30 -0.99 -12.50 9.87
C ALA A 30 -0.07 -12.06 11.03
N SER A 31 0.96 -12.84 11.34
CA SER A 31 1.98 -12.48 12.33
C SER A 31 2.81 -11.27 11.91
N GLU A 32 3.16 -11.19 10.63
CA GLU A 32 3.91 -10.07 10.06
C GLU A 32 3.06 -8.81 10.02
N VAL A 33 1.82 -8.91 9.55
CA VAL A 33 0.88 -7.77 9.58
C VAL A 33 0.65 -7.27 11.01
N ARG A 34 0.55 -8.19 11.98
CA ARG A 34 0.39 -7.83 13.39
C ARG A 34 1.59 -7.02 13.89
N GLU A 35 2.80 -7.47 13.59
CA GLU A 35 4.02 -6.76 13.97
C GLU A 35 4.04 -5.35 13.37
N ARG A 36 3.69 -5.20 12.08
CA ARG A 36 3.63 -3.87 11.44
C ARG A 36 2.54 -2.97 12.01
N LEU A 37 1.42 -3.54 12.47
CA LEU A 37 0.40 -2.78 13.21
C LEU A 37 0.90 -2.35 14.60
N GLU A 38 1.76 -3.14 15.25
CA GLU A 38 2.35 -2.82 16.55
C GLU A 38 3.47 -1.76 16.43
N THR A 39 4.24 -1.76 15.34
CA THR A 39 5.28 -0.75 15.06
C THR A 39 4.75 0.52 14.41
N GLY A 40 3.50 0.51 13.94
CA GLY A 40 2.87 1.64 13.25
C GLY A 40 3.27 1.76 11.78
N ASP A 41 3.79 0.68 11.18
CA ASP A 41 4.17 0.58 9.76
C ASP A 41 3.04 0.03 8.88
N CYS A 42 1.82 -0.08 9.42
CA CYS A 42 0.63 -0.40 8.65
C CYS A 42 -0.33 0.80 8.62
N LEU A 43 -0.59 1.34 7.43
CA LEU A 43 -1.61 2.36 7.20
C LEU A 43 -2.94 1.71 6.80
N VAL A 44 -4.04 2.23 7.32
CA VAL A 44 -5.39 1.82 6.97
C VAL A 44 -6.18 2.99 6.39
N ALA A 45 -6.97 2.68 5.37
CA ALA A 45 -8.00 3.59 4.87
C ALA A 45 -9.30 3.26 5.62
N ASP A 46 -9.68 4.12 6.56
CA ASP A 46 -10.95 4.06 7.25
C ASP A 46 -12.01 4.79 6.46
N ALA A 47 -13.16 4.15 6.28
CA ALA A 47 -14.33 4.82 5.78
C ALA A 47 -15.52 4.58 6.70
N SER A 48 -15.80 5.58 7.54
CA SER A 48 -16.89 5.56 8.51
C SER A 48 -16.76 4.42 9.52
N GLY A 49 -15.56 4.20 10.06
CA GLY A 49 -15.27 3.17 11.06
C GLY A 49 -15.04 1.78 10.48
N ARG A 50 -14.82 1.68 9.16
CA ARG A 50 -14.54 0.41 8.47
C ARG A 50 -13.27 0.53 7.66
N VAL A 51 -12.32 -0.37 7.92
CA VAL A 51 -11.13 -0.55 7.08
C VAL A 51 -11.56 -1.04 5.69
N VAL A 52 -11.23 -0.24 4.67
CA VAL A 52 -11.54 -0.53 3.26
C VAL A 52 -10.29 -0.61 2.38
N GLY A 53 -9.13 -0.29 2.94
CA GLY A 53 -7.82 -0.40 2.31
C GLY A 53 -6.75 -0.54 3.38
N ALA A 54 -5.66 -1.21 3.05
CA ALA A 54 -4.49 -1.34 3.90
C ALA A 54 -3.22 -1.22 3.06
N LEU A 55 -2.18 -0.63 3.66
CA LEU A 55 -0.84 -0.54 3.11
C LEU A 55 0.14 -0.91 4.24
N VAL A 56 0.93 -1.95 4.01
CA VAL A 56 1.95 -2.46 4.93
C VAL A 56 3.31 -2.01 4.41
N LEU A 57 4.10 -1.41 5.29
CA LEU A 57 5.45 -0.96 5.02
C LEU A 57 6.46 -1.88 5.71
N ASP A 58 7.58 -2.07 5.02
CA ASP A 58 8.83 -2.53 5.57
C ASP A 58 9.90 -1.46 5.29
N ASP A 59 10.16 -0.60 6.28
CA ASP A 59 10.93 0.63 6.10
C ASP A 59 10.38 1.51 4.96
N ASP A 60 11.12 1.61 3.85
CA ASP A 60 10.74 2.35 2.65
C ASP A 60 10.13 1.45 1.56
N TYR A 61 9.93 0.18 1.85
CA TYR A 61 9.34 -0.78 0.93
C TYR A 61 7.85 -0.98 1.21
N ILE A 62 7.02 -0.93 0.18
CA ILE A 62 5.61 -1.33 0.25
C ILE A 62 5.59 -2.85 0.14
N ASP A 63 5.50 -3.52 1.29
CA ASP A 63 5.37 -4.98 1.36
C ASP A 63 4.03 -5.44 0.79
N ALA A 64 2.95 -4.74 1.16
CA ALA A 64 1.62 -5.05 0.67
C ALA A 64 0.74 -3.81 0.55
N VAL A 65 -0.08 -3.74 -0.51
CA VAL A 65 -1.14 -2.75 -0.61
C VAL A 65 -2.39 -3.37 -1.22
N ALA A 66 -3.51 -3.28 -0.51
CA ALA A 66 -4.79 -3.79 -0.98
C ALA A 66 -5.92 -2.82 -0.69
N VAL A 67 -6.87 -2.77 -1.61
CA VAL A 67 -8.12 -2.01 -1.48
C VAL A 67 -9.28 -2.93 -1.81
N SER A 68 -10.33 -2.84 -1.01
CA SER A 68 -11.56 -3.61 -1.21
C SER A 68 -12.08 -3.44 -2.65
N PRO A 69 -12.33 -4.55 -3.39
CA PRO A 69 -12.78 -4.52 -4.78
C PRO A 69 -14.06 -3.70 -4.99
N SER A 70 -14.97 -3.72 -4.01
CA SER A 70 -16.23 -2.98 -3.99
C SER A 70 -16.06 -1.45 -3.99
N ARG A 71 -14.82 -0.95 -3.81
CA ARG A 71 -14.48 0.47 -3.77
C ARG A 71 -13.32 0.88 -4.68
N ARG A 72 -12.90 0.00 -5.60
CA ARG A 72 -11.92 0.36 -6.64
C ARG A 72 -12.43 1.57 -7.44
N GLY A 73 -11.55 2.50 -7.78
CA GLY A 73 -11.89 3.73 -8.51
C GLY A 73 -12.30 4.95 -7.67
N ASN A 74 -12.19 4.88 -6.33
CA ASN A 74 -12.48 6.02 -5.43
C ASN A 74 -11.23 6.72 -4.87
N GLY A 75 -10.04 6.47 -5.45
CA GLY A 75 -8.79 7.09 -5.00
C GLY A 75 -8.23 6.57 -3.66
N VAL A 76 -8.81 5.50 -3.08
CA VAL A 76 -8.34 4.94 -1.79
C VAL A 76 -6.88 4.47 -1.85
N GLY A 77 -6.50 3.77 -2.92
CA GLY A 77 -5.12 3.32 -3.10
C GLY A 77 -4.16 4.50 -3.24
N THR A 78 -4.55 5.53 -4.00
CA THR A 78 -3.79 6.78 -4.13
C THR A 78 -3.60 7.43 -2.76
N ALA A 79 -4.65 7.57 -1.96
CA ALA A 79 -4.57 8.18 -0.64
C ALA A 79 -3.61 7.41 0.30
N LEU A 80 -3.64 6.07 0.28
CA LEU A 80 -2.71 5.24 1.05
C LEU A 80 -1.26 5.49 0.65
N VAL A 81 -0.95 5.46 -0.64
CA VAL A 81 0.41 5.64 -1.13
C VAL A 81 0.90 7.07 -0.89
N GLU A 82 0.08 8.09 -1.13
CA GLU A 82 0.44 9.48 -0.83
C GLU A 82 0.75 9.69 0.65
N ALA A 83 -0.05 9.10 1.55
CA ALA A 83 0.21 9.16 2.99
C ALA A 83 1.52 8.46 3.37
N ALA A 84 1.80 7.29 2.78
CA ALA A 84 3.05 6.57 3.00
C ALA A 84 4.26 7.36 2.48
N VAL A 85 4.17 7.99 1.30
CA VAL A 85 5.25 8.80 0.72
C VAL A 85 5.53 10.02 1.59
N ALA A 86 4.48 10.70 2.06
CA ALA A 86 4.62 11.86 2.94
C ALA A 86 5.29 11.52 4.28
N ARG A 87 5.14 10.26 4.74
CA ARG A 87 5.75 9.78 5.98
C ARG A 87 7.20 9.31 5.79
N GLN A 88 7.47 8.48 4.77
CA GLN A 88 8.79 7.86 4.58
C GLN A 88 9.76 8.72 3.76
N GLY A 89 9.27 9.67 2.96
CA GLY A 89 10.08 10.48 2.05
C GLY A 89 10.60 9.72 0.83
N ARG A 90 10.68 8.38 0.89
CA ARG A 90 10.95 7.49 -0.24
C ARG A 90 10.09 6.23 -0.09
N LEU A 91 9.58 5.72 -1.21
CA LEU A 91 8.92 4.43 -1.28
C LEU A 91 9.44 3.61 -2.47
N VAL A 92 9.50 2.30 -2.26
CA VAL A 92 9.79 1.27 -3.25
C VAL A 92 8.63 0.28 -3.26
N ALA A 93 8.23 -0.21 -4.43
CA ALA A 93 7.20 -1.25 -4.53
C ALA A 93 7.48 -2.17 -5.72
N ASP A 94 7.35 -3.48 -5.51
CA ASP A 94 7.34 -4.45 -6.61
C ASP A 94 5.89 -4.84 -6.92
N PHE A 95 5.54 -4.91 -8.21
CA PHE A 95 4.17 -5.15 -8.65
C PHE A 95 4.09 -5.72 -10.06
N ASP A 96 2.93 -6.32 -10.38
CA ASP A 96 2.65 -6.83 -11.73
C ASP A 96 2.31 -5.70 -12.73
N ALA A 97 2.54 -5.94 -14.02
CA ALA A 97 2.17 -5.05 -15.14
C ALA A 97 0.76 -4.48 -15.04
N ARG A 98 -0.19 -5.26 -14.52
CA ARG A 98 -1.61 -4.88 -14.42
C ARG A 98 -1.84 -3.62 -13.59
N VAL A 99 -1.00 -3.39 -12.58
CA VAL A 99 -1.10 -2.21 -11.70
C VAL A 99 -0.04 -1.15 -12.02
N ARG A 100 0.77 -1.35 -13.05
CA ARG A 100 1.75 -0.36 -13.52
C ARG A 100 1.13 1.04 -13.76
N PRO A 101 -0.01 1.19 -14.47
CA PRO A 101 -0.60 2.53 -14.70
C PRO A 101 -0.97 3.25 -13.40
N PHE A 102 -1.29 2.51 -12.34
CA PHE A 102 -1.58 3.10 -11.03
C PHE A 102 -0.31 3.71 -10.42
N TYR A 103 0.80 2.97 -10.36
CA TYR A 103 2.06 3.50 -9.84
C TYR A 103 2.65 4.61 -10.73
N GLU A 104 2.50 4.53 -12.05
CA GLU A 104 2.91 5.61 -12.97
C GLU A 104 2.13 6.90 -12.69
N SER A 105 0.82 6.79 -12.46
CA SER A 105 -0.02 7.96 -12.15
C SER A 105 0.37 8.66 -10.84
N LEU A 106 1.01 7.93 -9.93
CA LEU A 106 1.52 8.43 -8.66
C LEU A 106 2.96 8.98 -8.79
N GLY A 107 3.56 8.96 -9.97
CA GLY A 107 4.92 9.48 -10.19
C GLY A 107 6.04 8.54 -9.73
N PHE A 108 5.77 7.24 -9.62
CA PHE A 108 6.85 6.27 -9.44
C PHE A 108 7.66 6.16 -10.73
N SER A 109 8.98 6.10 -10.59
CA SER A 109 9.89 5.69 -11.66
C SER A 109 9.91 4.17 -11.70
N ILE A 110 9.50 3.57 -12.82
CA ILE A 110 9.24 2.14 -12.93
C ILE A 110 10.24 1.48 -13.88
N GLU A 111 10.87 0.41 -13.40
CA GLU A 111 11.81 -0.39 -14.16
C GLU A 111 11.41 -1.87 -14.11
N PRO A 112 11.61 -2.65 -15.20
CA PRO A 112 11.39 -4.09 -15.15
C PRO A 112 12.42 -4.75 -14.22
N THR A 113 11.99 -5.74 -13.43
CA THR A 113 12.89 -6.54 -12.61
C THR A 113 13.70 -7.52 -13.46
N SER A 114 14.97 -7.74 -13.12
CA SER A 114 15.93 -8.60 -13.85
C SER A 114 15.48 -10.07 -14.02
N GLU A 115 14.50 -10.49 -13.21
CA GLU A 115 13.90 -11.83 -13.22
C GLU A 115 12.73 -11.96 -14.22
N ALA A 116 12.40 -10.88 -14.95
CA ALA A 116 11.35 -10.81 -15.95
C ALA A 116 11.72 -11.64 -17.20
N GLN A 117 11.63 -12.96 -17.11
CA GLN A 117 11.62 -13.86 -18.27
C GLN A 117 10.28 -14.60 -18.44
N ALA A 118 9.29 -14.35 -17.58
CA ALA A 118 7.94 -14.93 -17.72
C ALA A 118 6.84 -14.16 -16.96
N ASP A 119 7.19 -13.50 -15.86
CA ASP A 119 6.25 -12.70 -15.06
C ASP A 119 6.52 -11.22 -15.33
N ASP A 120 5.53 -10.50 -15.84
CA ASP A 120 5.57 -9.06 -16.10
C ASP A 120 5.66 -8.26 -14.79
N ARG A 121 6.75 -8.43 -14.02
CA ARG A 121 7.01 -7.74 -12.75
C ARG A 121 7.87 -6.51 -12.96
N PHE A 122 7.52 -5.49 -12.20
CA PHE A 122 8.12 -4.18 -12.24
C PHE A 122 8.44 -3.72 -10.82
N ARG A 123 9.52 -2.95 -10.70
CA ARG A 123 9.87 -2.21 -9.50
C ARG A 123 9.62 -0.73 -9.73
N GLY A 124 8.86 -0.10 -8.84
CA GLY A 124 8.67 1.34 -8.80
C GLY A 124 9.45 1.97 -7.65
N VAL A 125 10.02 3.15 -7.89
CA VAL A 125 10.62 4.00 -6.84
C VAL A 125 10.03 5.41 -6.93
N ARG A 126 9.58 5.93 -5.79
CA ARG A 126 9.17 7.34 -5.65
C ARG A 126 9.87 7.95 -4.46
N ALA A 127 10.53 9.08 -4.66
CA ALA A 127 11.09 9.90 -3.58
C ALA A 127 10.37 11.24 -3.56
N ASP A 128 9.87 11.64 -2.39
CA ASP A 128 9.41 12.99 -2.14
C ASP A 128 10.56 13.82 -1.56
N TYR A 129 11.21 14.56 -2.44
CA TYR A 129 12.27 15.50 -2.06
C TYR A 129 11.74 16.71 -1.26
N ARG A 130 10.44 16.79 -0.95
CA ARG A 130 9.87 17.82 -0.07
C ARG A 130 10.21 17.63 1.41
N GLY A 131 10.77 16.48 1.80
CA GLY A 131 11.17 16.18 3.18
C GLY A 131 12.57 16.66 3.60
N CYS A 132 13.41 17.16 2.68
CA CYS A 132 14.72 17.72 3.04
C CYS A 132 14.57 19.18 3.49
N ARG A 133 14.15 19.42 4.74
CA ARG A 133 14.36 20.69 5.43
C ARG A 133 14.83 20.50 6.86
#